data_AF-A0A829H5Z7-F1
#
_entry.id   AF-A0A829H5Z7-F1
#
_cell.length_a   1.000
_cell.length_b   1.000
_cell.length_c   1.000
_cell.angle_alpha   90.00
_cell.angle_beta   90.00
_cell.angle_gamma   90.00
#
_symmetry.space_group_name_H-M   'P 1'
#
loop_
_entity.id
_entity.type
_entity.pdbx_description
1 polymer ?
#
loop_
_entity_poly.entity_id
_entity_poly.type
_entity_poly.pdbx_seq_one_letter_code
_entity_poly.pdbx_strand_id
1 'polypeptide(L)'
;MAKETHHVVIPDAIMEDLDIKDGEQVEVTLKDKEAVIRPKRTDTGTQTISLRFFLIPTVLAGIAFLAYFIYFQILQVPMTGKNSIAQMVIVLGELSGIATFAVAYIQNHRQIHGRDHRRRYWRIFPTMLLSFAIILAFVTSVFFWVIGYMFEGVSFDIYTATGLFLLFISIVNYLMIYSALFDFQPPSSQPCFFRPSLAASLARL
;
A
#
# COMPACT_ATOMS: atom_id res chain seq x y z
N MET A 1 39.91 -6.18 37.45
CA MET A 1 39.84 -5.99 35.99
C MET A 1 38.84 -4.86 35.74
N ALA A 2 39.31 -3.62 35.59
CA ALA A 2 38.46 -2.45 35.40
C ALA A 2 37.98 -2.40 33.93
N LYS A 3 36.67 -2.20 33.73
CA LYS A 3 36.04 -2.14 32.41
C LYS A 3 36.29 -0.75 31.83
N GLU A 4 37.19 -0.63 30.85
CA GLU A 4 37.43 0.63 30.15
C GLU A 4 36.23 0.99 29.27
N THR A 5 35.64 2.15 29.56
CA THR A 5 34.50 2.69 28.81
C THR A 5 35.05 3.61 27.72
N HIS A 6 35.01 3.15 26.47
CA HIS A 6 35.42 3.98 25.33
C HIS A 6 34.27 4.92 24.94
N HIS A 7 34.52 6.22 25.05
CA HIS A 7 33.60 7.27 24.62
C HIS A 7 34.07 7.84 23.28
N VAL A 8 33.21 7.80 22.27
CA VAL A 8 33.46 8.43 20.97
C VAL A 8 32.71 9.75 20.95
N VAL A 9 33.43 10.86 20.83
CA VAL A 9 32.85 12.19 20.72
C VAL A 9 32.38 12.38 19.28
N ILE A 10 31.06 12.47 19.08
CA ILE A 10 30.47 12.77 17.78
C ILE A 10 30.51 14.31 17.62
N PRO A 11 31.13 14.85 16.55
CA PRO A 11 31.18 16.28 16.31
C PRO A 11 29.78 16.88 16.09
N ASP A 12 29.53 18.07 16.65
CA ASP A 12 28.22 18.74 16.66
C ASP A 12 27.61 18.95 15.26
N ALA A 13 28.46 19.09 14.23
CA ALA A 13 28.03 19.21 12.85
C ALA A 13 27.23 17.99 12.33
N ILE A 14 27.45 16.80 12.89
CA ILE A 14 26.78 15.56 12.50
C ILE A 14 25.47 15.36 13.28
N MET A 15 25.35 15.94 14.48
CA MET A 15 24.12 15.90 15.28
C MET A 15 22.99 16.72 14.64
N GLU A 16 23.34 17.85 14.01
CA GLU A 16 22.37 18.77 13.39
C GLU A 16 21.83 18.23 12.06
N ASP A 17 22.66 17.52 11.28
CA ASP A 17 22.26 16.87 10.02
C ASP A 17 21.43 15.59 10.23
N LEU A 18 21.52 14.95 11.40
CA LEU A 18 20.83 13.70 11.73
C LEU A 18 19.65 13.87 12.71
N ASP A 19 19.37 15.09 13.19
CA ASP A 19 18.29 15.44 14.14
C ASP A 19 18.22 14.53 15.38
N ILE A 20 19.40 14.13 15.91
CA ILE A 20 19.49 13.23 17.08
C ILE A 20 19.53 14.08 18.35
N LYS A 21 18.57 13.87 19.25
CA LYS A 21 18.52 14.56 20.56
C LYS A 21 19.28 13.79 21.63
N ASP A 22 19.83 14.54 22.58
CA ASP A 22 20.62 14.01 23.68
C ASP A 22 19.83 12.96 24.50
N GLY A 23 20.34 11.73 24.57
CA GLY A 23 19.71 10.59 25.25
C GLY A 23 19.03 9.52 24.37
N GLU A 24 19.08 9.62 23.03
CA GLU A 24 18.48 8.62 22.13
C GLU A 24 19.37 7.39 21.92
N GLN A 25 18.81 6.19 22.05
CA GLN A 25 19.54 4.93 21.83
C GLN A 25 19.85 4.77 20.33
N VAL A 26 21.12 4.64 19.97
CA VAL A 26 21.57 4.56 18.57
C VAL A 26 22.02 3.13 18.27
N GLU A 27 21.64 2.59 17.12
CA GLU A 27 22.05 1.25 16.70
C GLU A 27 23.27 1.36 15.77
N VAL A 28 24.38 0.75 16.18
CA VAL A 28 25.64 0.77 15.43
C VAL A 28 25.78 -0.56 14.71
N THR A 29 25.58 -0.57 13.40
CA THR A 29 25.84 -1.75 12.57
C THR A 29 27.15 -1.54 11.80
N LEU A 30 28.15 -2.37 12.07
CA LEU A 30 29.38 -2.40 11.27
C LEU A 30 29.15 -3.21 10.00
N LYS A 31 29.30 -2.57 8.84
CA LYS A 31 29.37 -3.25 7.54
C LYS A 31 30.65 -2.80 6.83
N ASP A 32 31.50 -3.76 6.46
CA ASP A 32 32.67 -3.59 5.60
C ASP A 32 33.61 -2.41 5.94
N LYS A 33 34.02 -2.32 7.21
CA LYS A 33 34.98 -1.33 7.76
C LYS A 33 34.51 0.13 7.82
N GLU A 34 33.22 0.40 7.61
CA GLU A 34 32.62 1.70 7.89
C GLU A 34 31.55 1.58 8.99
N ALA A 35 31.65 2.45 10.00
CA ALA A 35 30.70 2.52 11.10
C ALA A 35 29.49 3.37 10.66
N VAL A 36 28.40 2.70 10.27
CA VAL A 36 27.15 3.38 9.89
C VAL A 36 26.29 3.53 11.14
N ILE A 37 26.33 4.72 11.74
CA ILE A 37 25.48 5.11 12.86
C ILE A 37 24.12 5.48 12.29
N ARG A 38 23.10 4.66 12.56
CA ARG A 38 21.70 4.99 12.23
C ARG A 38 20.94 5.25 13.53
N PRO A 39 20.17 6.35 13.64
CA PRO A 39 19.22 6.49 14.74
C PRO A 39 18.31 5.29 14.74
N LYS A 40 18.05 4.73 15.93
CA LYS A 40 17.14 3.60 16.15
C LYS A 40 15.73 4.08 15.83
N ARG A 41 15.42 4.16 14.53
CA ARG A 41 14.05 4.06 14.08
C ARG A 41 13.58 2.76 14.69
N THR A 42 12.67 2.90 15.64
CA THR A 42 11.95 1.80 16.22
C THR A 42 11.54 0.88 15.06
N ASP A 43 12.22 -0.27 14.98
CA ASP A 43 11.75 -1.47 14.31
C ASP A 43 10.50 -1.98 15.04
N THR A 44 9.51 -1.10 15.21
CA THR A 44 8.14 -1.46 15.49
C THR A 44 7.57 -1.94 14.18
N GLY A 45 7.84 -3.22 13.92
CA GLY A 45 7.11 -4.09 13.00
C GLY A 45 6.57 -3.40 11.77
N THR A 46 7.27 -3.58 10.65
CA THR A 46 6.76 -3.49 9.27
C THR A 46 5.49 -4.32 9.00
N GLN A 47 4.87 -4.90 10.03
CA GLN A 47 3.61 -5.65 10.00
C GLN A 47 2.41 -4.90 10.61
N THR A 48 2.59 -3.73 11.23
CA THR A 48 1.45 -2.98 11.84
C THR A 48 1.15 -1.67 11.15
N ILE A 49 1.50 -1.50 9.86
CA ILE A 49 0.83 -0.51 9.03
C ILE A 49 -0.61 -1.01 8.78
N SER A 50 -1.34 -0.84 9.86
CA SER A 50 -2.74 -0.97 10.18
C SER A 50 -3.56 -1.84 9.23
N LEU A 51 -3.73 -3.12 9.60
CA LEU A 51 -4.94 -3.88 9.26
C LEU A 51 -6.21 -3.03 9.48
N ARG A 52 -6.19 -2.14 10.48
CA ARG A 52 -7.24 -1.12 10.75
C ARG A 52 -7.46 -0.15 9.58
N PHE A 53 -6.42 0.27 8.88
CA PHE A 53 -6.50 1.25 7.81
C PHE A 53 -7.16 0.66 6.55
N PHE A 54 -6.99 -0.64 6.35
CA PHE A 54 -7.71 -1.42 5.36
C PHE A 54 -9.17 -1.71 5.74
N LEU A 55 -9.45 -1.98 7.01
CA LEU A 55 -10.79 -2.36 7.46
C LEU A 55 -11.80 -1.21 7.33
N ILE A 56 -11.38 0.02 7.61
CA ILE A 56 -12.26 1.20 7.59
C ILE A 56 -12.93 1.42 6.22
N PRO A 57 -12.20 1.55 5.08
CA PRO A 57 -12.83 1.76 3.78
C PRO A 57 -13.70 0.57 3.36
N THR A 58 -13.31 -0.65 3.73
CA THR A 58 -14.08 -1.88 3.46
C THR A 58 -15.42 -1.87 4.20
N VAL A 59 -15.42 -1.55 5.50
CA VAL A 59 -16.65 -1.48 6.30
C VAL A 59 -17.55 -0.33 5.83
N LEU A 60 -16.97 0.84 5.54
CA LEU A 60 -17.72 1.98 5.01
C LEU A 60 -18.38 1.65 3.67
N ALA A 61 -17.66 1.01 2.75
CA ALA A 61 -18.21 0.54 1.48
C ALA A 61 -19.32 -0.50 1.70
N GLY A 62 -19.15 -1.41 2.66
CA GLY A 62 -20.18 -2.40 3.03
C GLY A 62 -21.46 -1.77 3.58
N ILE A 63 -21.32 -0.76 4.44
CA ILE A 63 -22.47 0.01 4.94
C ILE A 63 -23.16 0.74 3.79
N ALA A 64 -22.40 1.35 2.88
CA ALA A 64 -22.95 2.04 1.72
C ALA A 64 -23.70 1.07 0.78
N PHE A 65 -23.14 -0.12 0.54
CA PHE A 65 -23.77 -1.20 -0.22
C PHE A 65 -25.10 -1.61 0.41
N LEU A 66 -25.09 -1.93 1.71
CA LEU A 66 -26.29 -2.38 2.41
C LEU A 66 -27.37 -1.29 2.42
N ALA A 67 -26.98 -0.04 2.73
CA ALA A 67 -27.89 1.10 2.74
C ALA A 67 -28.54 1.34 1.37
N TYR A 68 -27.79 1.17 0.28
CA TYR A 68 -28.32 1.27 -1.08
C TYR A 68 -29.44 0.25 -1.33
N PHE A 69 -29.18 -1.04 -1.10
CA PHE A 69 -30.19 -2.08 -1.40
C PHE A 69 -31.40 -2.04 -0.46
N ILE A 70 -31.21 -1.66 0.81
CA ILE A 70 -32.33 -1.42 1.74
C ILE A 70 -33.18 -0.23 1.27
N TYR A 71 -32.54 0.88 0.86
CA TYR A 71 -33.27 2.07 0.39
C TYR A 71 -34.12 1.77 -0.85
N PHE A 72 -33.58 0.98 -1.79
CA PHE A 72 -34.30 0.56 -3.00
C PHE A 72 -35.23 -0.65 -2.79
N GLN A 73 -35.34 -1.18 -1.57
CA GLN A 73 -36.20 -2.32 -1.21
C GLN A 73 -35.92 -3.60 -2.05
N ILE A 74 -34.66 -3.80 -2.45
CA ILE A 74 -34.23 -4.96 -3.22
C ILE A 74 -33.74 -6.02 -2.24
N LEU A 75 -34.55 -7.06 -2.03
CA LEU A 75 -34.22 -8.16 -1.10
C LEU A 75 -33.35 -9.24 -1.75
N GLN A 76 -33.43 -9.38 -3.08
CA GLN A 76 -32.61 -10.33 -3.84
C GLN A 76 -31.68 -9.60 -4.80
N VAL A 77 -30.38 -9.78 -4.59
CA VAL A 77 -29.34 -9.15 -5.40
C VAL A 77 -28.75 -10.20 -6.34
N PRO A 78 -28.81 -10.00 -7.66
CA PRO A 78 -28.19 -10.92 -8.61
C PRO A 78 -26.66 -10.85 -8.50
N MET A 79 -25.98 -11.96 -8.79
CA MET A 79 -24.52 -12.01 -8.79
C MET A 79 -23.94 -11.07 -9.86
N THR A 80 -24.53 -11.06 -11.05
CA THR A 80 -24.11 -10.25 -12.20
C THR A 80 -25.32 -9.58 -12.89
N GLY A 81 -25.07 -8.56 -13.72
CA GLY A 81 -26.11 -7.79 -14.40
C GLY A 81 -26.37 -6.41 -13.78
N LYS A 82 -27.57 -5.85 -13.99
CA LYS A 82 -27.95 -4.52 -13.48
C LYS A 82 -28.27 -4.58 -12.00
N ASN A 83 -27.79 -3.61 -11.21
CA ASN A 83 -27.92 -3.57 -9.75
C ASN A 83 -27.45 -4.88 -9.08
N SER A 84 -26.33 -5.42 -9.57
CA SER A 84 -25.75 -6.67 -9.10
C SER A 84 -24.62 -6.46 -8.11
N ILE A 85 -24.20 -7.55 -7.45
CA ILE A 85 -22.98 -7.57 -6.63
C ILE A 85 -21.78 -7.14 -7.47
N ALA A 86 -21.63 -7.69 -8.69
CA ALA A 86 -20.56 -7.33 -9.61
C ALA A 86 -20.47 -5.83 -9.88
N GLN A 87 -21.60 -5.19 -10.24
CA GLN A 87 -21.63 -3.76 -10.53
C GLN A 87 -21.19 -2.94 -9.31
N MET A 88 -21.65 -3.31 -8.12
CA MET A 88 -21.30 -2.59 -6.91
C MET A 88 -19.84 -2.80 -6.51
N VAL A 89 -19.29 -4.00 -6.66
CA VAL A 89 -17.87 -4.24 -6.39
C VAL A 89 -17.00 -3.48 -7.37
N ILE A 90 -17.35 -3.39 -8.65
CA ILE A 90 -16.60 -2.60 -9.62
C ILE A 90 -16.62 -1.12 -9.22
N VAL A 91 -17.80 -0.54 -9.02
CA VAL A 91 -17.93 0.90 -8.72
C VAL A 91 -17.39 1.25 -7.34
N LEU A 92 -17.89 0.62 -6.28
CA LEU A 92 -17.47 0.94 -4.91
C LEU A 92 -16.05 0.45 -4.64
N GLY A 93 -15.61 -0.65 -5.26
CA GLY A 93 -14.24 -1.16 -5.11
C GLY A 93 -13.21 -0.35 -5.82
N GLU A 94 -13.50 0.20 -7.00
CA GLU A 94 -12.64 1.22 -7.60
C GLU A 94 -12.58 2.46 -6.71
N LEU A 95 -13.72 3.00 -6.30
CA LEU A 95 -13.76 4.21 -5.47
C LEU A 95 -13.03 4.02 -4.13
N SER A 96 -13.30 2.92 -3.42
CA SER A 96 -12.65 2.63 -2.15
C SER A 96 -11.17 2.30 -2.35
N GLY A 97 -10.82 1.55 -3.39
CA GLY A 97 -9.44 1.17 -3.70
C GLY A 97 -8.57 2.38 -4.02
N ILE A 98 -9.04 3.26 -4.92
CA ILE A 98 -8.38 4.51 -5.29
C ILE A 98 -8.25 5.43 -4.08
N ALA A 99 -9.32 5.60 -3.29
CA ALA A 99 -9.26 6.42 -2.09
C ALA A 99 -8.24 5.87 -1.09
N THR A 100 -8.23 4.56 -0.87
CA THR A 100 -7.31 3.91 0.08
C THR A 100 -5.87 4.02 -0.39
N PHE A 101 -5.60 3.78 -1.67
CA PHE A 101 -4.29 3.98 -2.28
C PHE A 101 -3.84 5.43 -2.12
N ALA A 102 -4.69 6.40 -2.43
CA ALA A 102 -4.37 7.82 -2.32
C ALA A 102 -4.03 8.23 -0.88
N VAL A 103 -4.81 7.81 0.10
CA VAL A 103 -4.53 8.17 1.50
C VAL A 103 -3.27 7.46 2.00
N ALA A 104 -3.06 6.18 1.68
CA ALA A 104 -1.83 5.46 2.02
C ALA A 104 -0.59 6.13 1.41
N TYR A 105 -0.69 6.55 0.14
CA TYR A 105 0.34 7.27 -0.60
C TYR A 105 0.71 8.61 0.05
N ILE A 106 -0.28 9.36 0.54
CA ILE A 106 -0.04 10.64 1.23
C ILE A 106 0.52 10.44 2.63
N GLN A 107 -0.01 9.47 3.38
CA GLN A 107 0.35 9.26 4.78
C GLN A 107 1.79 8.77 4.93
N ASN A 108 2.24 7.85 4.07
CA ASN A 108 3.60 7.33 4.09
C ASN A 108 4.65 8.40 3.76
N HIS A 109 4.27 9.43 2.99
CA HIS A 109 5.18 10.47 2.52
C HIS A 109 5.30 11.69 3.41
N ARG A 110 4.46 11.84 4.44
CA ARG A 110 4.66 12.87 5.48
C ARG A 110 6.00 12.70 6.23
N GLN A 111 6.67 11.55 6.08
CA GLN A 111 7.92 11.23 6.76
C GLN A 111 9.19 11.58 5.95
N ILE A 112 9.08 11.89 4.65
CA ILE A 112 10.25 12.20 3.81
C ILE A 112 10.51 13.72 3.80
N HIS A 113 11.52 14.14 4.57
CA HIS A 113 11.97 15.53 4.66
C HIS A 113 12.79 15.92 3.41
N GLY A 114 12.32 16.92 2.66
CA GLY A 114 13.03 17.49 1.50
C GLY A 114 12.09 18.22 0.53
N ARG A 115 12.19 19.55 0.45
CA ARG A 115 11.30 20.41 -0.35
C ARG A 115 11.34 20.10 -1.86
N ASP A 116 12.48 19.68 -2.39
CA ASP A 116 12.67 19.46 -3.82
C ASP A 116 12.11 18.12 -4.33
N HIS A 117 12.10 17.08 -3.50
CA HIS A 117 11.50 15.79 -3.84
C HIS A 117 9.97 15.85 -3.91
N ARG A 118 9.35 16.77 -3.16
CA ARG A 118 7.89 16.92 -3.06
C ARG A 118 7.25 17.33 -4.40
N ARG A 119 7.90 18.18 -5.19
CA ARG A 119 7.34 18.70 -6.46
C ARG A 119 7.38 17.68 -7.60
N ARG A 120 8.42 16.84 -7.67
CA ARG A 120 8.51 15.75 -8.66
C ARG A 120 7.51 14.64 -8.32
N TYR A 121 7.37 14.34 -7.04
CA TYR A 121 6.51 13.28 -6.53
C TYR A 121 5.01 13.51 -6.82
N TRP A 122 4.52 14.72 -6.60
CA TRP A 122 3.11 15.07 -6.87
C TRP A 122 2.73 14.94 -8.35
N ARG A 123 3.71 14.96 -9.27
CA ARG A 123 3.48 14.77 -10.71
C ARG A 123 3.37 13.30 -11.11
N ILE A 124 4.08 12.41 -10.40
CA ILE A 124 4.09 10.98 -10.70
C ILE A 124 2.87 10.29 -10.09
N PHE A 125 2.45 10.75 -8.90
CA PHE A 125 1.27 10.24 -8.19
C PHE A 125 0.02 10.00 -9.06
N PRO A 126 -0.49 11.00 -9.81
CA PRO A 126 -1.72 10.82 -10.60
C PRO A 126 -1.55 9.76 -11.70
N THR A 127 -0.34 9.62 -12.25
CA THR A 127 -0.08 8.62 -13.30
C THR A 127 -0.11 7.21 -12.73
N MET A 128 0.49 7.00 -11.54
CA MET A 128 0.45 5.70 -10.85
C MET A 128 -0.97 5.36 -10.42
N LEU A 129 -1.66 6.31 -9.78
CA LEU A 129 -3.06 6.16 -9.35
C LEU A 129 -3.96 5.75 -10.52
N LEU A 130 -3.85 6.44 -11.65
CA LEU A 130 -4.63 6.16 -12.86
C LEU A 130 -4.31 4.78 -13.44
N SER A 131 -3.03 4.40 -13.47
CA SER A 131 -2.62 3.09 -13.98
C SER A 131 -3.21 1.96 -13.15
N PHE A 132 -3.12 2.04 -11.82
CA PHE A 132 -3.72 1.05 -10.92
C PHE A 132 -5.25 1.03 -11.01
N ALA A 133 -5.89 2.20 -11.15
CA ALA A 133 -7.34 2.28 -11.34
C ALA A 133 -7.79 1.54 -12.61
N ILE A 134 -7.13 1.76 -13.75
CA ILE A 134 -7.46 1.11 -15.02
C ILE A 134 -7.23 -0.41 -14.94
N ILE A 135 -6.10 -0.83 -14.36
CA ILE A 135 -5.80 -2.25 -14.20
C ILE A 135 -6.84 -2.92 -13.29
N LEU A 136 -7.19 -2.29 -12.18
CA LEU A 136 -8.21 -2.79 -11.24
C LEU A 136 -9.58 -2.90 -11.93
N ALA A 137 -9.99 -1.88 -12.67
CA ALA A 137 -11.23 -1.85 -13.44
C ALA A 137 -11.32 -3.01 -14.44
N PHE A 138 -10.23 -3.21 -15.20
CA PHE A 138 -10.16 -4.26 -16.21
C PHE A 138 -10.19 -5.65 -15.57
N VAL A 139 -9.36 -5.89 -14.55
CA VAL A 139 -9.28 -7.18 -13.87
C VAL A 139 -10.61 -7.55 -13.20
N THR A 140 -11.23 -6.62 -12.48
CA THR A 140 -12.52 -6.87 -11.84
C THR A 140 -13.64 -7.09 -12.86
N SER A 141 -13.67 -6.34 -13.96
CA SER A 141 -14.64 -6.53 -15.03
C SER A 141 -14.53 -7.92 -15.66
N VAL A 142 -13.31 -8.35 -16.03
CA VAL A 142 -13.08 -9.67 -16.62
C VAL A 142 -13.42 -10.77 -15.62
N PHE A 143 -13.04 -10.61 -14.35
CA PHE A 143 -13.34 -11.57 -13.30
C PHE A 143 -14.84 -11.78 -13.11
N PHE A 144 -15.62 -10.69 -13.00
CA PHE A 144 -17.07 -10.80 -12.87
C PHE A 144 -17.75 -11.25 -14.15
N TRP A 145 -17.19 -10.96 -15.32
CA TRP A 145 -17.68 -11.49 -16.58
C TRP A 145 -17.59 -13.02 -16.60
N VAL A 146 -16.45 -13.59 -16.23
CA VAL A 146 -16.27 -15.05 -16.12
C VAL A 146 -17.22 -15.66 -15.09
N ILE A 147 -17.32 -15.06 -13.90
CA ILE A 147 -18.25 -15.53 -12.86
C ILE A 147 -19.70 -15.45 -13.34
N GLY A 148 -20.06 -14.42 -14.12
CA GLY A 148 -21.40 -14.28 -14.68
C GLY A 148 -21.78 -15.42 -15.60
N TYR A 149 -20.84 -15.93 -16.39
CA TYR A 149 -21.05 -17.14 -17.19
C TYR A 149 -21.21 -18.41 -16.35
N MET A 150 -20.50 -18.51 -15.23
CA MET A 150 -20.57 -19.69 -14.37
C MET A 150 -21.84 -19.73 -13.51
N PHE A 151 -22.34 -18.58 -13.10
CA PHE A 151 -23.47 -18.42 -12.17
C PHE A 151 -24.59 -17.59 -12.80
N GLU A 152 -24.97 -17.95 -14.02
CA GLU A 152 -26.03 -17.26 -14.75
C GLU A 152 -27.37 -17.38 -14.00
N GLY A 153 -28.05 -16.25 -13.80
CA GLY A 153 -29.35 -16.20 -13.13
C GLY A 153 -29.34 -16.42 -11.62
N VAL A 154 -28.16 -16.54 -10.98
CA VAL A 154 -28.07 -16.70 -9.52
C VAL A 154 -28.33 -15.36 -8.82
N SER A 155 -29.27 -15.38 -7.87
CA SER A 155 -29.56 -14.29 -6.94
C SER A 155 -29.34 -14.72 -5.49
N PHE A 156 -28.95 -13.77 -4.66
CA PHE A 156 -28.69 -13.97 -3.24
C PHE A 156 -29.56 -13.03 -2.42
N ASP A 157 -29.96 -13.47 -1.23
CA ASP A 157 -30.58 -12.58 -0.25
C ASP A 157 -29.62 -11.46 0.18
N ILE A 158 -30.15 -10.33 0.63
CA ILE A 158 -29.39 -9.12 0.93
C ILE A 158 -28.22 -9.35 1.92
N TYR A 159 -28.40 -10.22 2.92
CA TYR A 159 -27.35 -10.51 3.89
C TYR A 159 -26.22 -11.32 3.28
N THR A 160 -26.54 -12.35 2.49
CA THR A 160 -25.56 -13.16 1.76
C THR A 160 -24.83 -12.32 0.72
N ALA A 161 -25.56 -11.46 -0.01
CA ALA A 161 -24.99 -10.54 -0.99
C ALA A 161 -24.01 -9.55 -0.34
N THR A 162 -24.35 -9.02 0.84
CA THR A 162 -23.47 -8.13 1.61
C THR A 162 -22.20 -8.84 2.07
N GLY A 163 -22.30 -10.10 2.51
CA GLY A 163 -21.14 -10.91 2.86
C GLY A 163 -20.19 -11.14 1.68
N LEU A 164 -20.74 -11.49 0.51
CA LEU A 164 -19.98 -11.66 -0.73
C LEU A 164 -19.35 -10.34 -1.19
N PHE A 165 -20.09 -9.24 -1.15
CA PHE A 165 -19.58 -7.91 -1.46
C PHE A 165 -18.40 -7.54 -0.55
N LEU A 166 -18.54 -7.73 0.77
CA LEU A 166 -17.49 -7.47 1.74
C LEU A 166 -16.24 -8.32 1.50
N LEU A 167 -16.41 -9.57 1.06
CA LEU A 167 -15.28 -10.43 0.70
C LEU A 167 -14.52 -9.86 -0.49
N PHE A 168 -15.21 -9.48 -1.57
CA PHE A 168 -14.53 -8.93 -2.75
C PHE A 168 -13.91 -7.55 -2.48
N ILE A 169 -14.63 -6.65 -1.80
CA ILE A 169 -14.11 -5.31 -1.47
C ILE A 169 -12.89 -5.42 -0.55
N SER A 170 -12.87 -6.43 0.32
CA SER A 170 -11.71 -6.73 1.16
C SER A 170 -10.50 -7.15 0.32
N ILE A 171 -10.68 -8.02 -0.67
CA ILE A 171 -9.57 -8.42 -1.53
C ILE A 171 -9.03 -7.21 -2.30
N VAL A 172 -9.92 -6.40 -2.89
CA VAL A 172 -9.55 -5.21 -3.67
C VAL A 172 -8.77 -4.19 -2.82
N ASN A 173 -9.32 -3.78 -1.67
CA ASN A 173 -8.68 -2.80 -0.81
C ASN A 173 -7.34 -3.32 -0.25
N TYR A 174 -7.19 -4.63 -0.04
CA TYR A 174 -5.96 -5.24 0.47
C TYR A 174 -4.87 -5.18 -0.59
N LEU A 175 -5.19 -5.56 -1.83
CA LEU A 175 -4.27 -5.48 -2.96
C LEU A 175 -3.83 -4.04 -3.24
N MET A 176 -4.73 -3.07 -3.15
CA MET A 176 -4.40 -1.66 -3.34
C MET A 176 -3.42 -1.14 -2.28
N ILE A 177 -3.66 -1.45 -0.99
CA ILE A 177 -2.71 -1.07 0.07
C ILE A 177 -1.37 -1.75 -0.12
N TYR A 178 -1.38 -3.05 -0.43
CA TYR A 178 -0.14 -3.80 -0.65
C TYR A 178 0.69 -3.20 -1.81
N SER A 179 0.03 -2.84 -2.91
CA SER A 179 0.69 -2.20 -4.05
C SER A 179 1.31 -0.85 -3.70
N ALA A 180 0.60 -0.02 -2.91
CA ALA A 180 1.13 1.24 -2.42
C ALA A 180 2.38 0.99 -1.57
N LEU A 181 2.32 0.07 -0.61
CA LEU A 181 3.45 -0.21 0.28
C LEU A 181 4.66 -0.80 -0.46
N PHE A 182 4.44 -1.66 -1.45
CA PHE A 182 5.51 -2.27 -2.25
C PHE A 182 6.30 -1.22 -3.05
N ASP A 183 5.61 -0.27 -3.68
CA ASP A 183 6.25 0.84 -4.39
C ASP A 183 7.08 1.75 -3.47
N PHE A 184 6.81 1.71 -2.16
CA PHE A 184 7.48 2.57 -1.17
C PHE A 184 8.58 1.90 -0.37
N GLN A 185 8.93 0.64 -0.65
CA GLN A 185 10.02 0.00 0.06
C GLN A 185 11.37 0.61 -0.40
N PRO A 186 12.20 1.16 0.51
CA PRO A 186 13.49 1.70 0.13
C PRO A 186 14.35 0.59 -0.49
N PRO A 187 15.23 0.91 -1.47
CA PRO A 187 15.96 -0.06 -2.28
C PRO A 187 16.94 -0.97 -1.51
N SER A 188 17.01 -0.88 -0.19
CA SER A 188 17.88 -1.71 0.66
C SER A 188 17.39 -3.14 0.90
N SER A 189 16.19 -3.51 0.43
CA SER A 189 15.62 -4.86 0.58
C SER A 189 15.21 -5.53 -0.75
N GLN A 190 15.59 -4.94 -1.89
CA GLN A 190 15.53 -5.66 -3.16
C GLN A 190 16.70 -6.66 -3.22
N PRO A 191 16.48 -7.95 -3.53
CA PRO A 191 17.59 -8.82 -3.91
C PRO A 191 18.23 -8.20 -5.16
N CYS A 192 19.53 -7.90 -5.07
CA CYS A 192 20.37 -7.34 -6.14
C CYS A 192 20.43 -8.26 -7.37
N PHE A 193 19.33 -8.41 -8.12
CA PHE A 193 19.26 -9.31 -9.28
C PHE A 193 19.25 -8.59 -10.62
N PHE A 194 19.15 -7.25 -10.64
CA PHE A 194 19.18 -6.47 -11.87
C PHE A 194 20.18 -5.31 -11.77
N ARG A 195 21.47 -5.66 -11.86
CA ARG A 195 22.50 -4.72 -12.33
C ARG A 195 22.96 -5.20 -13.70
N PRO A 196 22.58 -4.57 -14.83
CA PRO A 196 23.19 -4.87 -16.10
C PRO A 196 24.56 -4.18 -16.12
N SER A 197 25.56 -4.75 -15.43
CA SER A 197 26.94 -4.24 -15.43
C SER A 197 27.88 -5.03 -16.33
N LEU A 198 27.35 -5.71 -17.36
CA LEU A 198 28.13 -6.53 -18.29
C LEU A 198 28.04 -6.09 -19.77
N ALA A 199 27.52 -4.89 -20.04
CA ALA A 199 27.50 -4.35 -21.40
C ALA A 199 28.72 -3.47 -21.76
N ALA A 200 29.63 -3.20 -20.82
CA ALA A 200 30.75 -2.27 -21.03
C ALA A 200 32.11 -2.94 -21.36
N SER A 201 32.19 -4.28 -21.39
CA SER A 201 33.48 -4.99 -21.53
C SER A 201 33.71 -5.69 -22.88
N LEU A 202 32.73 -5.71 -23.79
CA LEU A 202 32.84 -6.38 -25.09
C LEU A 202 32.97 -5.43 -26.30
N ALA A 203 33.10 -4.12 -26.07
CA ALA A 203 33.40 -3.14 -27.12
C ALA A 203 34.91 -2.85 -27.30
N ARG A 204 35.77 -3.69 -26.71
CA ARG A 204 37.23 -3.64 -26.86
C ARG A 204 37.79 -5.05 -27.06
N LEU A 205 37.45 -5.67 -28.18
CA LEU A 205 38.21 -6.75 -28.81
C LEU A 205 38.03 -6.61 -30.33
#